data_AF-A0AB39ZC83-F1
#
_entry.id   AF-A0AB39ZC83-F1
#
_cell.length_a   1.000
_cell.length_b   1.000
_cell.length_c   1.000
_cell.angle_alpha   90.00
_cell.angle_beta   90.00
_cell.angle_gamma   90.00
#
_symmetry.space_group_name_H-M   'P 1'
#
loop_
_entity.id
_entity.type
_entity.pdbx_description
1 polymer ?
#
loop_
_entity_poly.entity_id
_entity_poly.type
_entity_poly.pdbx_seq_one_letter_code
_entity_poly.pdbx_strand_id
1 'polypeptide(L)'
;MVFGSIFRFFQNLFRSVKYSIMGDFSDVKPDLINQVIVPPIPKLGDSHLFWMWRMLIKTYLAAIGLWSRDYPKESPHAKFVLLSTLEIWAIRKEYDVMTCRAIFEDLERRYAAPASRNNSMDSII
;
A
#
# COMPACT_ATOMS: atom_id res chain seq x y z
N MET A 1 15.51 14.88 19.21
CA MET A 1 15.32 15.16 17.76
C MET A 1 16.21 14.24 16.93
N VAL A 2 15.84 12.97 16.75
CA VAL A 2 16.62 11.97 15.98
C VAL A 2 15.76 11.25 14.94
N PHE A 3 14.43 11.19 15.16
CA PHE A 3 13.47 10.56 14.26
C PHE A 3 13.29 11.27 12.91
N GLY A 4 13.51 12.60 12.83
CA GLY A 4 13.39 13.35 11.57
C GLY A 4 14.50 13.02 10.56
N SER A 5 15.69 12.67 11.04
CA SER A 5 16.85 12.36 10.19
C SER A 5 16.73 10.97 9.56
N ILE A 6 16.20 10.00 10.31
CA ILE A 6 15.94 8.63 9.82
C ILE A 6 14.88 8.65 8.73
N PHE A 7 13.81 9.43 8.91
CA PHE A 7 12.75 9.56 7.92
C PHE A 7 13.25 10.15 6.58
N ARG A 8 14.09 11.19 6.64
CA ARG A 8 14.74 11.76 5.44
C ARG A 8 15.72 10.78 4.77
N PHE A 9 16.41 9.96 5.56
CA PHE A 9 17.31 8.94 5.03
C PHE A 9 16.54 7.91 4.20
N PHE A 10 15.40 7.40 4.68
CA PHE A 10 14.57 6.48 3.90
C PHE A 10 13.97 7.13 2.64
N GLN A 11 13.52 8.39 2.72
CA GLN A 11 13.03 9.12 1.54
C GLN A 11 14.10 9.23 0.43
N ASN A 12 15.35 9.52 0.81
CA ASN A 12 16.46 9.60 -0.13
C ASN A 12 16.92 8.24 -0.63
N LEU A 13 16.85 7.19 0.21
CA LEU A 13 17.17 5.82 -0.16
C LEU A 13 16.23 5.30 -1.26
N PHE A 14 14.92 5.52 -1.14
CA PHE A 14 13.97 5.15 -2.21
C PHE A 14 14.17 5.94 -3.50
N ARG A 15 14.63 7.20 -3.41
CA ARG A 15 14.93 8.02 -4.58
C ARG A 15 16.22 7.58 -5.29
N SER A 16 17.25 7.22 -4.53
CA SER A 16 18.55 6.76 -5.06
C SER A 16 18.50 5.35 -5.64
N VAL A 17 17.73 4.43 -5.04
CA VAL A 17 17.59 3.05 -5.55
C VAL A 17 16.91 3.02 -6.92
N LYS A 18 16.02 3.99 -7.23
CA LYS A 18 15.47 4.15 -8.59
C LYS A 18 16.54 4.49 -9.65
N TYR A 19 17.65 5.12 -9.26
CA TYR A 19 18.75 5.45 -10.18
C TYR A 19 19.79 4.33 -10.30
N SER A 20 19.92 3.44 -9.31
CA SER A 20 21.00 2.45 -9.28
C SER A 20 20.65 1.09 -9.89
N ILE A 21 19.37 0.78 -10.12
CA ILE A 21 18.93 -0.54 -10.64
C ILE A 21 18.76 -0.54 -12.18
N MET A 22 18.84 0.62 -12.84
CA MET A 22 18.77 0.72 -14.30
C MET A 22 20.19 0.95 -14.86
N GLY A 23 20.84 -0.15 -15.25
CA GLY A 23 22.05 -0.09 -16.05
C GLY A 23 21.80 0.62 -17.37
N ASP A 24 22.82 1.34 -17.83
CA ASP A 24 23.14 1.63 -19.22
C ASP A 24 21.95 1.95 -20.14
N PHE A 25 21.48 3.20 -20.08
CA PHE A 25 20.80 3.81 -21.21
C PHE A 25 21.50 5.12 -21.54
N SER A 26 22.23 5.07 -22.64
CA SER A 26 22.53 6.20 -23.51
C SER A 26 21.39 7.22 -23.50
N ASP A 27 21.75 8.46 -23.19
CA ASP A 27 21.13 9.74 -23.53
C ASP A 27 19.84 9.66 -24.39
N VAL A 28 18.71 9.24 -23.80
CA VAL A 28 17.38 9.45 -24.40
C VAL A 28 16.70 10.55 -23.62
N LYS A 29 16.72 11.73 -24.23
CA LYS A 29 15.93 12.92 -23.88
C LYS A 29 14.55 12.50 -23.36
N PRO A 30 14.15 12.89 -22.14
CA PRO A 30 12.88 12.43 -21.59
C PRO A 30 11.73 13.11 -22.35
N ASP A 31 11.03 12.33 -23.19
CA ASP A 31 9.77 12.75 -23.78
C ASP A 31 8.78 13.05 -22.64
N LEU A 32 8.49 14.34 -22.50
CA LEU A 32 7.67 14.95 -21.46
C LEU A 32 6.19 14.51 -21.47
N ILE A 33 5.79 13.65 -22.41
CA ILE A 33 4.39 13.43 -22.78
C ILE A 33 3.73 12.22 -22.09
N ASN A 34 4.49 11.28 -21.51
CA ASN A 34 3.91 10.06 -20.91
C ASN A 34 4.34 9.79 -19.46
N GLN A 35 4.59 10.83 -18.66
CA GLN A 35 4.61 10.65 -17.21
C GLN A 35 3.19 10.45 -16.71
N VAL A 36 2.67 9.22 -16.80
CA VAL A 36 1.51 8.79 -16.02
C VAL A 36 1.93 8.96 -14.56
N ILE A 37 1.51 10.07 -13.95
CA ILE A 37 1.67 10.31 -12.53
C ILE A 37 0.84 9.22 -11.86
N VAL A 38 1.48 8.12 -11.46
CA VAL A 38 0.85 7.10 -10.64
C VAL A 38 0.59 7.77 -9.29
N PRO A 39 -0.68 8.06 -8.94
CA PRO A 39 -0.97 8.69 -7.67
C PRO A 39 -0.46 7.76 -6.56
N PRO A 40 0.17 8.31 -5.50
CA PRO A 40 0.63 7.50 -4.40
C PRO A 40 -0.55 6.71 -3.82
N ILE A 41 -0.40 5.40 -3.66
CA ILE A 41 -1.43 4.57 -3.01
C ILE A 41 -1.61 5.14 -1.59
N PRO A 42 -2.83 5.58 -1.22
CA PRO A 42 -3.10 6.13 0.10
C PRO A 42 -2.81 5.07 1.15
N LYS A 43 -2.28 5.49 2.29
CA LYS A 43 -2.00 4.59 3.40
C LYS A 43 -3.30 4.13 4.03
N LEU A 44 -3.47 2.82 4.22
CA LEU A 44 -4.62 2.27 4.92
C LEU A 44 -4.46 2.48 6.43
N GLY A 45 -5.28 3.36 6.99
CA GLY A 45 -5.39 3.60 8.43
C GLY A 45 -6.80 3.48 9.00
N ASP A 46 -7.83 3.53 8.15
CA ASP A 46 -9.25 3.61 8.53
C ASP A 46 -10.16 2.95 7.48
N SER A 47 -11.35 2.55 7.93
CA SER A 47 -12.44 1.94 7.18
C SER A 47 -12.91 2.77 5.98
N HIS A 48 -12.96 4.10 6.11
CA HIS A 48 -13.37 5.00 5.02
C HIS A 48 -12.46 4.90 3.79
N LEU A 49 -11.18 4.61 3.99
CA LEU A 49 -10.19 4.51 2.90
C LEU A 49 -10.04 3.08 2.37
N PHE A 50 -10.66 2.09 2.99
CA PHE A 50 -10.44 0.68 2.68
C PHE A 50 -10.72 0.34 1.22
N TRP A 51 -11.88 0.72 0.70
CA TRP A 51 -12.27 0.37 -0.67
C TRP A 51 -11.37 1.03 -1.72
N MET A 52 -10.99 2.30 -1.49
CA MET A 52 -10.06 3.01 -2.35
C MET A 52 -8.67 2.36 -2.32
N TRP A 53 -8.14 2.09 -1.11
CA TRP A 53 -6.87 1.39 -0.93
C TRP A 53 -6.88 0.02 -1.62
N ARG A 54 -7.94 -0.77 -1.40
CA ARG A 54 -8.14 -2.11 -2.00
C ARG A 54 -8.12 -2.08 -3.52
N MET A 55 -8.80 -1.11 -4.13
CA MET A 55 -8.79 -0.96 -5.59
C MET A 55 -7.39 -0.61 -6.12
N LEU A 56 -6.69 0.31 -5.46
CA LEU A 56 -5.38 0.78 -5.89
C LEU A 56 -4.29 -0.28 -5.72
N ILE A 57 -4.25 -0.97 -4.58
CA ILE A 57 -3.29 -2.06 -4.35
C ILE A 57 -3.52 -3.24 -5.29
N LYS A 58 -4.79 -3.59 -5.56
CA LYS A 58 -5.14 -4.62 -6.54
C LYS A 58 -4.64 -4.25 -7.93
N THR A 59 -4.92 -3.03 -8.38
CA THR A 59 -4.53 -2.54 -9.71
C THR A 59 -3.02 -2.51 -9.86
N TYR A 60 -2.31 -2.02 -8.84
CA TYR A 60 -0.85 -1.97 -8.83
C TYR A 60 -0.23 -3.37 -8.90
N LEU A 61 -0.62 -4.28 -7.99
CA LEU A 61 -0.10 -5.64 -7.95
C LEU A 61 -0.43 -6.41 -9.22
N ALA A 62 -1.61 -6.19 -9.82
CA ALA A 62 -1.97 -6.80 -11.09
C ALA A 62 -1.08 -6.31 -12.25
N ALA A 63 -0.78 -5.01 -12.31
CA ALA A 63 0.09 -4.44 -13.34
C ALA A 63 1.52 -5.01 -13.30
N ILE A 64 2.01 -5.41 -12.12
CA ILE A 64 3.34 -6.01 -11.95
C ILE A 64 3.33 -7.55 -11.84
N GLY A 65 2.19 -8.21 -12.12
CA GLY A 65 2.08 -9.67 -12.10
C GLY A 65 2.17 -10.31 -10.70
N LEU A 66 1.92 -9.53 -9.65
CA LEU A 66 1.90 -9.96 -8.25
C LEU A 66 0.48 -10.10 -7.67
N TRP A 67 -0.54 -10.06 -8.52
CA TRP A 67 -1.92 -10.38 -8.16
C TRP A 67 -2.34 -11.68 -8.85
N SER A 68 -2.99 -12.59 -8.14
CA SER A 68 -3.50 -13.84 -8.71
C SER A 68 -4.86 -14.18 -8.11
N ARG A 69 -5.82 -14.51 -8.98
CA ARG A 69 -7.22 -14.72 -8.60
C ARG A 69 -7.75 -13.47 -7.88
N ASP A 70 -8.00 -13.58 -6.58
CA ASP A 70 -8.54 -12.51 -5.74
C ASP A 70 -7.59 -12.04 -4.63
N TYR A 71 -6.34 -12.49 -4.65
CA TYR A 71 -5.38 -12.20 -3.58
C TYR A 71 -4.00 -11.79 -4.11
N PRO A 72 -3.21 -11.07 -3.30
CA PRO A 72 -1.78 -10.88 -3.56
C PRO A 72 -1.06 -12.23 -3.69
N LYS A 73 -0.14 -12.35 -4.65
CA LYS A 73 0.71 -13.53 -4.81
C LYS A 73 1.64 -13.67 -3.61
N GLU A 74 1.83 -14.90 -3.13
CA GLU A 74 2.81 -15.18 -2.08
C GLU A 74 4.23 -14.95 -2.58
N SER A 75 4.79 -13.80 -2.23
CA SER A 75 6.16 -13.41 -2.53
C SER A 75 6.63 -12.33 -1.56
N PRO A 76 7.93 -12.28 -1.23
CA PRO A 76 8.48 -11.20 -0.40
C PRO A 76 8.19 -9.81 -0.96
N HIS A 77 8.20 -9.67 -2.30
CA HIS A 77 7.91 -8.40 -2.97
C HIS A 77 6.46 -7.96 -2.77
N ALA A 78 5.48 -8.86 -2.99
CA ALA A 78 4.07 -8.54 -2.77
C ALA A 78 3.80 -8.20 -1.29
N LYS A 79 4.42 -8.93 -0.35
CA LYS A 79 4.32 -8.65 1.09
C LYS A 79 4.86 -7.27 1.43
N PHE A 80 6.03 -6.92 0.90
CA PHE A 80 6.62 -5.61 1.10
C PHE A 80 5.71 -4.49 0.57
N VAL A 81 5.21 -4.61 -0.66
CA VAL A 81 4.29 -3.63 -1.25
C VAL A 81 3.05 -3.49 -0.38
N LEU A 82 2.41 -4.61 -0.02
CA LEU A 82 1.21 -4.62 0.83
C LEU A 82 1.45 -3.87 2.15
N LEU A 83 2.48 -4.26 2.91
CA LEU A 83 2.82 -3.64 4.19
C LEU A 83 3.23 -2.17 4.04
N SER A 84 3.92 -1.82 2.97
CA SER A 84 4.31 -0.43 2.68
C SER A 84 3.12 0.47 2.37
N THR A 85 1.93 -0.07 2.13
CA THR A 85 0.70 0.72 1.91
C THR A 85 -0.17 0.83 3.17
N LEU A 86 0.30 0.35 4.32
CA LEU A 86 -0.40 0.44 5.59
C LEU A 86 0.14 1.60 6.44
N GLU A 87 -0.72 2.15 7.28
CA GLU A 87 -0.30 3.00 8.39
C GLU A 87 0.38 2.17 9.48
N ILE A 88 1.29 2.79 10.24
CA ILE A 88 2.10 2.09 11.25
C ILE A 88 1.22 1.37 12.29
N TRP A 89 0.10 1.98 12.69
CA TRP A 89 -0.85 1.38 13.64
C TRP A 89 -1.72 0.26 13.04
N ALA A 90 -1.81 0.17 11.71
CA ALA A 90 -2.53 -0.90 11.04
C ALA A 90 -1.68 -2.17 10.93
N ILE A 91 -0.35 -2.05 11.02
CA ILE A 91 0.61 -3.17 10.98
C ILE A 91 0.63 -3.88 12.33
N ARG A 92 0.54 -5.21 12.30
CA ARG A 92 0.62 -6.06 13.50
C ARG A 92 1.87 -6.93 13.49
N LYS A 93 2.33 -7.35 14.67
CA LYS A 93 3.54 -8.19 14.81
C LYS A 93 3.37 -9.54 14.12
N GLU A 94 2.15 -10.08 14.11
CA GLU A 94 1.85 -11.39 13.53
C GLU A 94 2.03 -11.40 12.00
N TYR A 95 2.04 -10.22 11.37
CA TYR A 95 2.25 -10.10 9.92
C TYR A 95 3.63 -10.57 9.48
N ASP A 96 4.60 -10.67 10.39
CA ASP A 96 5.93 -11.20 10.09
C ASP A 96 5.87 -12.66 9.58
N VAL A 97 5.04 -13.50 10.21
CA VAL A 97 4.91 -14.92 9.87
C VAL A 97 3.69 -15.24 8.99
N MET A 98 2.77 -14.30 8.82
CA MET A 98 1.58 -14.49 7.99
C MET A 98 1.89 -14.45 6.48
N THR A 99 1.06 -15.18 5.73
CA THR A 99 0.99 -15.13 4.27
C THR A 99 0.38 -13.82 3.80
N CYS A 100 0.67 -13.40 2.57
CA CYS A 100 0.11 -12.20 1.97
C CYS A 100 -1.43 -12.26 1.95
N ARG A 101 -1.97 -13.45 1.64
CA ARG A 101 -3.41 -13.72 1.71
C ARG A 101 -3.99 -13.51 3.10
N ALA A 102 -3.37 -14.08 4.14
CA ALA A 102 -3.86 -13.96 5.51
C ALA A 102 -3.84 -12.50 6.00
N ILE A 103 -2.79 -11.74 5.64
CA ILE A 103 -2.71 -10.31 5.94
C ILE A 103 -3.85 -9.56 5.25
N PHE A 104 -4.09 -9.84 3.96
CA PHE A 104 -5.14 -9.19 3.19
C PHE A 104 -6.55 -9.48 3.75
N GLU A 105 -6.84 -10.74 4.10
CA GLU A 105 -8.10 -11.15 4.71
C GLU A 105 -8.31 -10.52 6.10
N ASP A 106 -7.26 -10.39 6.91
CA ASP A 106 -7.34 -9.68 8.21
C ASP A 106 -7.65 -8.19 8.02
N LEU A 107 -7.01 -7.53 7.05
CA LEU A 107 -7.30 -6.13 6.73
C LEU A 107 -8.74 -5.95 6.24
N GLU A 108 -9.22 -6.84 5.37
CA GLU A 108 -10.60 -6.84 4.90
C GLU A 108 -11.58 -7.03 6.06
N ARG A 109 -11.32 -7.98 6.97
CA ARG A 109 -12.16 -8.17 8.15
C ARG A 109 -12.24 -6.92 9.04
N ARG A 110 -11.13 -6.19 9.21
CA ARG A 110 -11.04 -5.03 10.12
C ARG A 110 -11.63 -3.75 9.53
N TYR A 111 -11.45 -3.54 8.23
CA TYR A 111 -11.71 -2.24 7.60
C TYR A 111 -12.80 -2.28 6.53
N ALA A 112 -13.21 -3.46 6.02
CA ALA A 112 -14.30 -3.58 5.05
C ALA A 112 -15.69 -3.54 5.68
N ALA A 113 -15.80 -3.68 7.00
CA ALA A 113 -17.07 -3.59 7.70
C ALA A 113 -17.71 -2.22 7.39
N PRO A 114 -18.99 -2.18 7.00
CA PRO A 114 -19.69 -0.91 6.89
C PRO A 114 -19.67 -0.28 8.28
N ALA A 115 -19.13 0.94 8.39
CA ALA A 115 -19.31 1.76 9.58
C ALA A 115 -20.78 1.64 9.99
N SER A 116 -21.01 1.10 11.17
CA SER A 116 -22.32 0.75 11.68
C SER A 116 -23.30 1.88 11.41
N ARG A 117 -24.30 1.60 10.58
CA ARG A 117 -25.43 2.47 10.28
C ARG A 117 -26.41 2.48 11.48
N ASN A 118 -25.90 2.71 12.70
CA ASN A 118 -26.66 2.64 13.95
C ASN A 118 -26.56 3.95 14.78
N ASN A 119 -26.54 5.12 14.12
CA ASN A 119 -26.85 6.40 14.80
C ASN A 119 -28.30 6.87 14.52
N SER A 120 -29.19 5.96 14.13
CA SER A 120 -30.62 6.25 14.01
C SER A 120 -31.39 5.37 14.99
N MET A 121 -32.11 6.01 15.92
CA MET A 121 -33.01 5.46 16.94
C MET A 121 -32.42 5.29 18.36
N ASP A 122 -32.03 6.40 19.00
CA ASP A 122 -32.18 6.54 20.47
C ASP A 122 -32.29 8.03 20.84
N SER A 123 -33.28 8.71 20.24
CA SER A 123 -33.71 10.04 20.66
C SER A 123 -35.24 10.14 20.61
N ILE A 124 -35.92 9.26 21.34
CA ILE A 124 -37.32 9.45 21.76
C ILE A 124 -37.48 8.85 23.17
N ILE A 125 -37.18 9.65 24.20
CA ILE A 125 -37.95 9.73 25.45
C ILE A 125 -37.91 11.19 25.88
#